data_AF-A0A535F6Q3-F1
#
_entry.id   AF-A0A535F6Q3-F1
#
_cell.length_a   1.000
_cell.length_b   1.000
_cell.length_c   1.000
_cell.angle_alpha   90.00
_cell.angle_beta   90.00
_cell.angle_gamma   90.00
#
_symmetry.space_group_name_H-M   'P 1'
#
loop_
_entity.id
_entity.type
_entity.pdbx_description
1 polymer ?
#
loop_
_entity_poly.entity_id
_entity_poly.type
_entity_poly.pdbx_seq_one_letter_code
_entity_poly.pdbx_strand_id
1 'polypeptide(L)'
;MSTSFDLLIVLFQTQEAGTVRYAYAFRHYDPRQCVVGSIAFYLYLRFDVGKESWPEFGSANMEWHSIKLLRQRNDPSKQLGYAAQLKIIKEIFQRFNIQADGFTHAGRKAAVQHGEVIGVEDAQIRQLGHWDSTRMAKHYSSGIARGAARQFAGFPAERGKYYLARSALRPPESLRRKVFPQLEESLLVLNSIPSEERDRAAGSVLNALNWFRTVILEDAVALKDQPQFRESPLFKHSLFQDPEFLNYQHSALLASREDHIPMAIQIQQLVPDIARELHSVTEVMSGQLTWVSKNIDHVEQKVVAIINNQKLHDQRFIAIEQFADKMNRGQIRVISHLQTDTNGDVADDTSQSLIAPPPLIFPPSTAPSHQTVVNPSGSLHTQESIPEYKVNISINSVDKAWEEWDEGLVNGPEGMRSPSIQYLEEKFGAKWRRGDAARKRYTRRKALIQRIKKAAAGLKLPESDVAHRIELWRKAKGMTIDAIQKMLQSCKDSSEPWGQSDSQLLHIH
;
A
#
# COMPACT_ATOMS: atom_id res chain seq x y z
N MET A 1 -5.51 -11.85 -23.04
CA MET A 1 -5.25 -10.82 -22.00
C MET A 1 -3.76 -10.54 -21.99
N SER A 2 -3.32 -9.29 -22.13
CA SER A 2 -1.88 -8.93 -22.08
C SER A 2 -1.56 -8.26 -20.75
N THR A 3 -0.80 -8.92 -19.88
CA THR A 3 -0.45 -8.41 -18.56
C THR A 3 0.88 -7.66 -18.56
N SER A 4 0.81 -6.34 -18.78
CA SER A 4 1.62 -5.31 -18.11
C SER A 4 3.14 -5.56 -18.01
N PHE A 5 3.90 -5.24 -19.06
CA PHE A 5 5.36 -5.13 -19.01
C PHE A 5 5.94 -3.77 -19.45
N ASP A 6 5.13 -2.74 -19.72
CA ASP A 6 5.62 -1.40 -20.09
C ASP A 6 6.19 -0.55 -18.92
N LEU A 7 6.51 -1.18 -17.80
CA LEU A 7 7.04 -0.55 -16.60
C LEU A 7 8.45 -1.08 -16.32
N LEU A 8 9.46 -0.28 -16.63
CA LEU A 8 10.83 -0.54 -16.18
C LEU A 8 10.90 -0.31 -14.66
N ILE A 9 11.49 -1.26 -13.93
CA ILE A 9 11.79 -1.13 -12.50
C ILE A 9 13.30 -1.32 -12.32
N VAL A 10 13.97 -0.34 -11.70
CA VAL A 10 15.40 -0.34 -11.42
C VAL A 10 15.61 -0.33 -9.91
N LEU A 11 16.30 -1.36 -9.42
CA LEU A 11 16.75 -1.44 -8.03
C LEU A 11 17.94 -0.50 -7.83
N PHE A 12 17.91 0.31 -6.77
CA PHE A 12 19.07 1.10 -6.35
C PHE A 12 19.22 1.07 -4.82
N GLN A 13 20.46 1.10 -4.33
CA GLN A 13 20.76 1.21 -2.91
C GLN A 13 21.19 2.65 -2.59
N THR A 14 20.69 3.19 -1.48
CA THR A 14 21.03 4.54 -1.00
C THR A 14 22.01 4.44 0.17
N GLN A 15 23.09 5.24 0.10
CA GLN A 15 24.23 5.16 1.03
C GLN A 15 23.83 5.39 2.50
N GLU A 16 22.84 6.25 2.76
CA GLU A 16 22.46 6.64 4.12
C GLU A 16 21.59 5.61 4.86
N ALA A 17 20.92 4.71 4.13
CA ALA A 17 19.83 3.90 4.69
C ALA A 17 20.10 2.39 4.64
N GLY A 18 20.97 1.92 3.75
CA GLY A 18 21.21 0.49 3.49
C GLY A 18 20.03 -0.26 2.85
N THR A 19 18.81 0.30 2.90
CA THR A 19 17.62 -0.25 2.27
C THR A 19 17.67 -0.15 0.75
N VAL A 20 17.17 -1.22 0.12
CA VAL A 20 16.88 -1.26 -1.31
C VAL A 20 15.71 -0.33 -1.61
N ARG A 21 15.85 0.51 -2.65
CA ARG A 21 14.80 1.39 -3.16
C ARG A 21 14.51 1.05 -4.62
N TYR A 22 13.28 1.36 -5.05
CA TYR A 22 12.79 1.10 -6.40
C TYR A 22 12.63 2.42 -7.15
N ALA A 23 13.43 2.63 -8.19
CA ALA A 23 13.10 3.59 -9.24
C ALA A 23 12.25 2.85 -10.28
N TYR A 24 11.31 3.52 -10.92
CA TYR A 24 10.45 2.90 -11.92
C TYR A 24 9.95 3.95 -12.91
N ALA A 25 9.82 3.55 -14.17
CA ALA A 25 9.43 4.41 -15.27
C ALA A 25 8.52 3.65 -16.24
N PHE A 26 7.36 4.23 -16.54
CA PHE A 26 6.60 3.83 -17.71
C PHE A 26 7.29 4.36 -18.98
N ARG A 27 7.05 3.72 -20.13
CA ARG A 27 7.43 4.31 -21.42
C ARG A 27 6.60 5.57 -21.66
N HIS A 28 7.26 6.65 -22.06
CA HIS A 28 6.61 7.94 -22.33
C HIS A 28 5.87 7.91 -23.68
N TYR A 29 4.73 8.59 -23.82
CA TYR A 29 3.93 8.61 -25.06
C TYR A 29 4.73 9.14 -26.26
N ASP A 30 5.47 10.24 -26.09
CA ASP A 30 6.50 10.71 -27.00
C ASP A 30 7.79 9.89 -26.80
N PRO A 31 8.28 9.14 -27.82
CA PRO A 31 9.50 8.34 -27.70
C PRO A 31 10.76 9.18 -27.44
N ARG A 32 10.78 10.47 -27.82
CA ARG A 32 11.94 11.37 -27.61
C ARG A 32 12.20 11.68 -26.13
N GLN A 33 11.18 11.51 -25.29
CA GLN A 33 11.22 11.73 -23.84
C GLN A 33 11.20 10.39 -23.06
N CYS A 34 11.24 9.26 -23.78
CA CYS A 34 11.15 7.92 -23.20
C CYS A 34 12.48 7.51 -22.56
N VAL A 35 12.60 7.65 -21.24
CA VAL A 35 13.80 7.19 -20.49
C VAL A 35 14.05 5.69 -20.65
N VAL A 36 12.99 4.89 -20.75
CA VAL A 36 13.08 3.44 -21.01
C VAL A 36 13.70 3.16 -22.38
N GLY A 37 13.19 3.80 -23.44
CA GLY A 37 13.74 3.70 -24.80
C GLY A 37 15.17 4.23 -24.88
N SER A 38 15.48 5.30 -24.15
CA SER A 38 16.83 5.87 -24.05
C SER A 38 17.84 4.87 -23.47
N ILE A 39 17.45 4.14 -22.41
CA ILE A 39 18.26 3.06 -21.82
C ILE A 39 18.40 1.89 -22.80
N ALA A 40 17.30 1.48 -23.46
CA ALA A 40 17.29 0.38 -24.41
C ALA A 40 18.22 0.65 -25.62
N PHE A 41 18.09 1.82 -26.25
CA PHE A 41 18.98 2.25 -27.33
C PHE A 41 20.43 2.44 -26.88
N TYR A 42 20.68 2.88 -25.65
CA TYR A 42 22.04 3.00 -25.12
C TYR A 42 22.71 1.62 -24.94
N LEU A 43 21.97 0.60 -24.47
CA LEU A 43 22.48 -0.77 -24.39
C LEU A 43 22.67 -1.40 -25.78
N TYR A 44 21.78 -1.10 -26.74
CA TYR A 44 21.94 -1.48 -28.15
C TYR A 44 23.17 -0.84 -28.79
N LEU A 45 23.40 0.46 -28.51
CA LEU A 45 24.58 1.18 -28.96
C LEU A 45 25.89 0.61 -28.38
N ARG A 46 25.84 0.03 -27.18
CA ARG A 46 26.98 -0.65 -26.56
C ARG A 46 27.29 -1.99 -27.22
N PHE A 47 26.38 -2.95 -27.13
CA PHE A 47 26.65 -4.34 -27.50
C PHE A 47 26.52 -4.57 -29.02
N ASP A 48 25.37 -4.25 -29.60
CA ASP A 48 25.06 -4.56 -31.00
C ASP A 48 25.78 -3.63 -31.98
N VAL A 49 25.77 -2.32 -31.75
CA VAL A 49 26.39 -1.35 -32.68
C VAL A 49 27.87 -1.14 -32.34
N GLY A 50 28.19 -0.87 -31.08
CA GLY A 50 29.54 -0.56 -30.60
C GLY A 50 30.45 -1.76 -30.40
N LYS A 51 29.93 -2.99 -30.54
CA LYS A 51 30.65 -4.27 -30.39
C LYS A 51 31.41 -4.40 -29.07
N GLU A 52 30.86 -3.83 -28.00
CA GLU A 52 31.30 -4.14 -26.63
C GLU A 52 31.01 -5.62 -26.32
N SER A 53 31.93 -6.28 -25.63
CA SER A 53 31.79 -7.67 -25.21
C SER A 53 30.46 -7.91 -24.49
N TRP A 54 29.74 -8.94 -24.92
CA TRP A 54 28.49 -9.35 -24.27
C TRP A 54 28.75 -9.85 -22.84
N PRO A 55 27.91 -9.56 -21.85
CA PRO A 55 28.10 -10.04 -20.48
C PRO A 55 27.98 -11.56 -20.37
N GLU A 56 28.90 -12.20 -19.65
CA GLU A 56 28.82 -13.62 -19.32
C GLU A 56 27.85 -13.85 -18.16
N PHE A 57 26.65 -14.33 -18.47
CA PHE A 57 25.62 -14.66 -17.49
C PHE A 57 25.71 -16.12 -17.05
N GLY A 58 25.56 -16.37 -15.74
CA GLY A 58 25.61 -17.72 -15.16
C GLY A 58 26.98 -18.18 -14.67
N SER A 59 28.03 -17.35 -14.81
CA SER A 59 29.35 -17.64 -14.24
C SER A 59 29.31 -17.62 -12.69
N ALA A 60 29.99 -18.59 -12.07
CA ALA A 60 29.92 -18.81 -10.61
C ALA A 60 30.52 -17.67 -9.77
N ASN A 61 31.44 -16.90 -10.35
CA ASN A 61 32.03 -15.68 -9.79
C ASN A 61 31.22 -14.40 -10.07
N MET A 62 30.14 -14.48 -10.88
CA MET A 62 29.20 -13.39 -11.14
C MET A 62 29.84 -12.09 -11.70
N GLU A 63 30.93 -12.21 -12.49
CA GLU A 63 31.72 -11.08 -12.99
C GLU A 63 30.90 -10.01 -13.74
N TRP A 64 29.77 -10.40 -14.32
CA TRP A 64 28.88 -9.46 -15.01
C TRP A 64 28.33 -8.35 -14.09
N HIS A 65 28.26 -8.56 -12.76
CA HIS A 65 27.92 -7.51 -11.77
C HIS A 65 28.97 -6.39 -11.70
N SER A 66 30.20 -6.64 -12.19
CA SER A 66 31.20 -5.59 -12.35
C SER A 66 30.74 -4.54 -13.39
N ILE A 67 30.01 -4.95 -14.42
CA ILE A 67 29.63 -4.10 -15.56
C ILE A 67 28.64 -3.01 -15.11
N LYS A 68 28.98 -1.75 -15.36
CA LYS A 68 28.15 -0.60 -14.96
C LYS A 68 27.21 -0.19 -16.10
N LEU A 69 26.00 0.24 -15.74
CA LEU A 69 25.04 0.78 -16.69
C LEU A 69 25.61 2.03 -17.36
N LEU A 70 25.92 3.08 -16.60
CA LEU A 70 26.66 4.24 -17.11
C LEU A 70 28.17 4.03 -16.86
N ARG A 71 28.84 3.42 -17.85
CA ARG A 71 30.27 3.07 -17.80
C ARG A 71 31.20 4.19 -18.32
N GLN A 72 32.50 4.02 -18.11
CA GLN A 72 33.54 4.78 -18.81
C GLN A 72 33.71 4.29 -20.25
N ARG A 73 34.34 5.11 -21.12
CA ARG A 73 34.49 4.79 -22.56
C ARG A 73 35.30 3.53 -22.81
N ASN A 74 36.36 3.31 -22.03
CA ASN A 74 37.37 2.27 -22.28
C ASN A 74 37.28 1.10 -21.27
N ASP A 75 36.40 1.18 -20.27
CA ASP A 75 36.31 0.22 -19.18
C ASP A 75 34.84 0.04 -18.76
N PRO A 76 34.26 -1.17 -18.92
CA PRO A 76 32.88 -1.45 -18.56
C PRO A 76 32.66 -1.63 -17.04
N SER A 77 33.70 -1.97 -16.29
CA SER A 77 33.65 -2.17 -14.83
C SER A 77 33.63 -0.86 -14.05
N LYS A 78 34.15 0.22 -14.65
CA LYS A 78 34.24 1.55 -14.03
C LYS A 78 33.03 2.42 -14.38
N GLN A 79 32.42 3.01 -13.36
CA GLN A 79 31.31 3.96 -13.53
C GLN A 79 31.77 5.29 -14.17
N LEU A 80 30.87 5.95 -14.89
CA LEU A 80 31.07 7.30 -15.42
C LEU A 80 31.45 8.27 -14.29
N GLY A 81 32.63 8.87 -14.38
CA GLY A 81 33.14 9.78 -13.35
C GLY A 81 32.41 11.13 -13.34
N TYR A 82 32.22 11.69 -12.15
CA TYR A 82 31.48 12.94 -11.94
C TYR A 82 31.97 14.10 -12.85
N ALA A 83 33.28 14.27 -13.01
CA ALA A 83 33.84 15.30 -13.88
C ALA A 83 33.47 15.12 -15.37
N ALA A 84 33.40 13.88 -15.86
CA ALA A 84 32.98 13.58 -17.22
C ALA A 84 31.48 13.82 -17.42
N GLN A 85 30.65 13.39 -16.45
CA GLN A 85 29.21 13.69 -16.45
C GLN A 85 28.95 15.20 -16.42
N LEU A 86 29.62 15.93 -15.52
CA LEU A 86 29.48 17.38 -15.36
C LEU A 86 29.91 18.13 -16.63
N LYS A 87 30.98 17.70 -17.31
CA LYS A 87 31.41 18.27 -18.59
C LYS A 87 30.31 18.15 -19.65
N ILE A 88 29.81 16.93 -19.88
CA ILE A 88 28.80 16.65 -20.90
C ILE A 88 27.50 17.43 -20.62
N ILE A 89 27.04 17.49 -19.36
CA ILE A 89 25.82 18.23 -19.00
C ILE A 89 26.03 19.74 -19.17
N LYS A 90 27.20 20.29 -18.80
CA LYS A 90 27.51 21.71 -19.04
C LYS A 90 27.50 22.06 -20.53
N GLU A 91 28.14 21.24 -21.38
CA GLU A 91 28.18 21.44 -22.82
C GLU A 91 26.78 21.43 -23.45
N ILE A 92 25.89 20.53 -22.99
CA ILE A 92 24.48 20.49 -23.41
C ILE A 92 23.74 21.76 -22.98
N PHE A 93 23.83 22.15 -21.70
CA PHE A 93 23.12 23.32 -21.18
C PHE A 93 23.58 24.61 -21.88
N GLN A 94 24.88 24.78 -22.08
CA GLN A 94 25.45 25.91 -22.83
C GLN A 94 24.98 25.93 -24.29
N ARG A 95 24.97 24.78 -24.98
CA ARG A 95 24.51 24.66 -26.38
C ARG A 95 23.04 25.05 -26.58
N PHE A 96 22.19 24.85 -25.57
CA PHE A 96 20.79 25.26 -25.58
C PHE A 96 20.52 26.58 -24.81
N ASN A 97 21.56 27.31 -24.42
CA ASN A 97 21.49 28.56 -23.63
C ASN A 97 20.70 28.45 -22.31
N ILE A 98 20.70 27.26 -21.69
CA ILE A 98 20.00 26.97 -20.44
C ILE A 98 20.88 27.38 -19.26
N GLN A 99 20.48 28.43 -18.55
CA GLN A 99 21.13 28.88 -17.32
C GLN A 99 20.69 28.00 -16.15
N ALA A 100 21.63 27.39 -15.41
CA ALA A 100 21.32 26.55 -14.26
C ALA A 100 22.48 26.42 -13.26
N ASP A 101 22.18 26.63 -11.98
CA ASP A 101 23.06 26.26 -10.88
C ASP A 101 23.05 24.74 -10.66
N GLY A 102 24.22 24.17 -10.34
CA GLY A 102 24.33 22.76 -9.98
C GLY A 102 23.90 21.79 -11.08
N PHE A 103 24.31 22.03 -12.34
CA PHE A 103 24.09 21.22 -13.56
C PHE A 103 23.70 19.73 -13.37
N THR A 104 24.50 18.95 -12.63
CA THR A 104 24.30 17.51 -12.36
C THR A 104 23.06 17.20 -11.52
N HIS A 105 22.54 18.17 -10.76
CA HIS A 105 21.31 18.11 -9.98
C HIS A 105 20.14 18.86 -10.62
N ALA A 106 20.36 19.65 -11.69
CA ALA A 106 19.31 20.46 -12.32
C ALA A 106 18.08 19.62 -12.73
N GLY A 107 18.29 18.41 -13.24
CA GLY A 107 17.21 17.46 -13.57
C GLY A 107 16.33 17.04 -12.38
N ARG A 108 16.85 17.05 -11.13
CA ARG A 108 16.03 16.80 -9.94
C ARG A 108 15.10 17.96 -9.65
N LYS A 109 15.60 19.20 -9.72
CA LYS A 109 14.80 20.41 -9.53
C LYS A 109 13.73 20.55 -10.62
N ALA A 110 14.13 20.36 -11.88
CA ALA A 110 13.23 20.36 -13.02
C ALA A 110 12.13 19.28 -12.92
N ALA A 111 12.43 18.09 -12.40
CA ALA A 111 11.43 17.05 -12.18
C ALA A 111 10.36 17.44 -11.14
N VAL A 112 10.73 18.14 -10.06
CA VAL A 112 9.75 18.70 -9.11
C VAL A 112 8.83 19.69 -9.82
N GLN A 113 9.42 20.69 -10.47
CA GLN A 113 8.69 21.79 -11.11
C GLN A 113 7.81 21.30 -12.28
N HIS A 114 8.25 20.29 -13.01
CA HIS A 114 7.43 19.63 -14.03
C HIS A 114 6.28 18.84 -13.41
N GLY A 115 6.51 18.12 -12.30
CA GLY A 115 5.47 17.44 -11.54
C GLY A 115 4.38 18.37 -11.03
N GLU A 116 4.78 19.53 -10.50
CA GLU A 116 3.87 20.61 -10.08
C GLU A 116 3.02 21.12 -11.27
N VAL A 117 3.67 21.41 -12.41
CA VAL A 117 3.00 21.92 -13.63
C VAL A 117 2.02 20.91 -14.25
N ILE A 118 2.30 19.60 -14.20
CA ILE A 118 1.40 18.55 -14.71
C ILE A 118 0.40 18.02 -13.66
N GLY A 119 0.27 18.71 -12.52
CA GLY A 119 -0.71 18.39 -11.49
C GLY A 119 -0.46 17.06 -10.75
N VAL A 120 0.81 16.68 -10.54
CA VAL A 120 1.13 15.57 -9.62
C VAL A 120 1.01 16.07 -8.19
N GLU A 121 0.30 15.30 -7.36
CA GLU A 121 0.23 15.52 -5.92
C GLU A 121 1.63 15.53 -5.28
N ASP A 122 1.96 16.58 -4.52
CA ASP A 122 3.23 16.77 -3.82
C ASP A 122 3.67 15.54 -2.98
N ALA A 123 2.73 14.87 -2.31
CA ALA A 123 3.00 13.61 -1.60
C ALA A 123 3.55 12.51 -2.54
N GLN A 124 3.00 12.40 -3.76
CA GLN A 124 3.47 11.46 -4.78
C GLN A 124 4.77 11.92 -5.45
N ILE A 125 5.03 13.23 -5.59
CA ILE A 125 6.33 13.76 -6.01
C ILE A 125 7.41 13.37 -4.99
N ARG A 126 7.18 13.58 -3.69
CA ARG A 126 8.11 13.16 -2.61
C ARG A 126 8.31 11.65 -2.55
N GLN A 127 7.27 10.86 -2.83
CA GLN A 127 7.36 9.40 -2.90
C GLN A 127 8.21 8.95 -4.10
N LEU A 128 7.95 9.49 -5.30
CA LEU A 128 8.70 9.17 -6.54
C LEU A 128 10.17 9.58 -6.46
N GLY A 129 10.47 10.76 -5.88
CA GLY A 129 11.84 11.22 -5.61
C GLY A 129 12.53 10.51 -4.43
N HIS A 130 11.80 9.68 -3.67
CA HIS A 130 12.21 9.08 -2.40
C HIS A 130 12.76 10.09 -1.37
N TRP A 131 12.18 11.29 -1.35
CA TRP A 131 12.50 12.39 -0.43
C TRP A 131 11.70 12.37 0.86
N ASP A 132 10.64 11.56 0.95
CA ASP A 132 9.96 11.34 2.23
C ASP A 132 10.92 10.68 3.25
N SER A 133 11.05 11.33 4.41
CA SER A 133 11.90 10.94 5.52
C SER A 133 11.14 10.23 6.66
N THR A 134 9.82 10.06 6.55
CA THR A 134 8.97 9.40 7.55
C THR A 134 9.39 7.95 7.82
N ARG A 135 8.96 7.40 8.98
CA ARG A 135 9.08 5.97 9.25
C ARG A 135 8.27 5.12 8.27
N MET A 136 7.17 5.65 7.73
CA MET A 136 6.35 4.95 6.73
C MET A 136 7.14 4.75 5.44
N ALA A 137 7.71 5.81 4.87
CA ALA A 137 8.56 5.72 3.68
C ALA A 137 9.82 4.86 3.89
N LYS A 138 10.43 4.91 5.08
CA LYS A 138 11.69 4.20 5.37
C LYS A 138 11.54 2.70 5.65
N HIS A 139 10.36 2.23 6.08
CA HIS A 139 10.20 0.84 6.56
C HIS A 139 8.95 0.10 6.07
N TYR A 140 7.92 0.80 5.57
CA TYR A 140 6.63 0.20 5.22
C TYR A 140 6.16 0.50 3.79
N SER A 141 6.69 1.56 3.17
CA SER A 141 6.42 1.90 1.77
C SER A 141 7.30 1.09 0.81
N SER A 142 6.73 0.72 -0.33
CA SER A 142 7.52 0.30 -1.50
C SER A 142 8.14 1.48 -2.27
N GLY A 143 7.72 2.72 -1.96
CA GLY A 143 8.11 3.93 -2.70
C GLY A 143 7.42 4.09 -4.06
N ILE A 144 6.43 3.25 -4.40
CA ILE A 144 5.85 3.21 -5.75
C ILE A 144 4.56 4.04 -5.90
N ALA A 145 4.72 5.36 -6.06
CA ALA A 145 3.70 6.27 -6.59
C ALA A 145 3.42 5.96 -8.09
N ARG A 146 2.50 5.01 -8.36
CA ARG A 146 2.15 4.62 -9.74
C ARG A 146 1.32 5.67 -10.49
N GLY A 147 0.67 6.61 -9.81
CA GLY A 147 -0.11 7.70 -10.43
C GLY A 147 0.82 8.73 -11.06
N ALA A 148 1.64 9.37 -10.23
CA ALA A 148 2.73 10.26 -10.65
C ALA A 148 3.54 9.71 -11.84
N ALA A 149 4.01 8.46 -11.78
CA ALA A 149 4.82 7.91 -12.88
C ALA A 149 4.06 7.69 -14.21
N ARG A 150 2.72 7.68 -14.22
CA ARG A 150 1.94 7.79 -15.46
C ARG A 150 1.90 9.23 -15.95
N GLN A 151 1.69 10.20 -15.07
CA GLN A 151 1.72 11.63 -15.41
C GLN A 151 3.09 12.04 -15.99
N PHE A 152 4.19 11.63 -15.36
CA PHE A 152 5.57 11.80 -15.88
C PHE A 152 5.87 10.99 -17.17
N ALA A 153 4.98 10.11 -17.60
CA ALA A 153 5.01 9.44 -18.91
C ALA A 153 4.02 10.06 -19.92
N GLY A 154 3.32 11.15 -19.53
CA GLY A 154 2.30 11.86 -20.30
C GLY A 154 0.94 11.18 -20.33
N PHE A 155 0.60 10.37 -19.32
CA PHE A 155 -0.66 9.66 -19.20
C PHE A 155 -1.47 10.07 -17.96
N PRO A 156 -2.82 9.97 -18.00
CA PRO A 156 -3.65 10.21 -16.82
C PRO A 156 -3.26 9.36 -15.60
N ALA A 157 -3.47 9.91 -14.41
CA ALA A 157 -3.04 9.33 -13.14
C ALA A 157 -3.76 8.00 -12.80
N GLU A 158 -4.92 7.74 -13.38
CA GLU A 158 -5.79 6.62 -13.03
C GLU A 158 -5.26 5.27 -13.54
N ARG A 159 -5.60 4.18 -12.84
CA ARG A 159 -5.25 2.82 -13.26
C ARG A 159 -6.06 2.44 -14.50
N GLY A 160 -5.40 2.06 -15.59
CA GLY A 160 -6.04 1.60 -16.83
C GLY A 160 -5.92 2.60 -17.98
N LYS A 161 -5.83 3.92 -17.69
CA LYS A 161 -5.66 4.99 -18.70
C LYS A 161 -4.23 5.11 -19.26
N TYR A 162 -3.50 4.01 -19.40
CA TYR A 162 -2.15 3.96 -19.97
C TYR A 162 -2.18 3.19 -21.30
N TYR A 163 -1.66 3.79 -22.38
CA TYR A 163 -1.72 3.21 -23.72
C TYR A 163 -0.65 3.77 -24.67
N LEU A 164 0.05 2.91 -25.41
CA LEU A 164 1.07 3.31 -26.39
C LEU A 164 0.58 3.02 -27.82
N ALA A 165 0.20 4.05 -28.57
CA ALA A 165 -0.16 3.90 -29.99
C ALA A 165 0.97 3.30 -30.86
N ARG A 166 2.24 3.47 -30.45
CA ARG A 166 3.40 2.87 -31.15
C ARG A 166 3.70 1.41 -30.79
N SER A 167 2.96 0.81 -29.86
CA SER A 167 2.97 -0.65 -29.62
C SER A 167 1.72 -1.34 -30.19
N ALA A 168 1.00 -0.68 -31.11
CA ALA A 168 -0.14 -1.23 -31.84
C ALA A 168 0.19 -2.56 -32.53
N LEU A 169 1.35 -2.60 -33.22
CA LEU A 169 1.85 -3.78 -33.90
C LEU A 169 3.12 -4.30 -33.23
N ARG A 170 3.05 -5.50 -32.64
CA ARG A 170 4.22 -6.18 -32.06
C ARG A 170 5.23 -6.51 -33.17
N PRO A 171 6.54 -6.23 -33.00
CA PRO A 171 7.56 -6.62 -33.97
C PRO A 171 7.65 -8.16 -34.17
N PRO A 172 7.90 -8.65 -35.40
CA PRO A 172 8.11 -10.07 -35.68
C PRO A 172 9.21 -10.70 -34.83
N GLU A 173 9.05 -11.97 -34.46
CA GLU A 173 9.99 -12.66 -33.57
C GLU A 173 11.38 -12.84 -34.20
N SER A 174 11.45 -13.12 -35.50
CA SER A 174 12.68 -13.13 -36.30
C SER A 174 13.42 -11.79 -36.23
N LEU A 175 12.72 -10.67 -36.45
CA LEU A 175 13.26 -9.33 -36.29
C LEU A 175 13.72 -9.03 -34.85
N ARG A 176 12.95 -9.45 -33.83
CA ARG A 176 13.33 -9.27 -32.41
C ARG A 176 14.66 -9.97 -32.08
N ARG A 177 14.95 -11.14 -32.66
CA ARG A 177 16.20 -11.89 -32.43
C ARG A 177 17.43 -11.29 -33.11
N LYS A 178 17.25 -10.42 -34.11
CA LYS A 178 18.34 -9.62 -34.71
C LYS A 178 18.83 -8.48 -33.80
N VAL A 179 18.20 -8.27 -32.64
CA VAL A 179 18.63 -7.37 -31.55
C VAL A 179 19.14 -8.22 -30.39
N PHE A 180 20.32 -7.93 -29.84
CA PHE A 180 20.96 -8.71 -28.78
C PHE A 180 21.01 -10.22 -29.10
N PRO A 181 21.70 -10.67 -30.18
CA PRO A 181 21.60 -12.05 -30.67
C PRO A 181 22.13 -13.12 -29.71
N GLN A 182 22.93 -12.76 -28.70
CA GLN A 182 23.44 -13.67 -27.65
C GLN A 182 22.42 -13.95 -26.53
N LEU A 183 21.23 -13.34 -26.58
CA LEU A 183 20.26 -13.41 -25.48
C LEU A 183 19.68 -14.82 -25.29
N GLU A 184 19.40 -15.54 -26.37
CA GLU A 184 18.91 -16.92 -26.36
C GLU A 184 19.88 -17.86 -25.63
N GLU A 185 21.17 -17.78 -25.96
CA GLU A 185 22.24 -18.57 -25.34
C GLU A 185 22.39 -18.21 -23.86
N SER A 186 22.41 -16.91 -23.54
CA SER A 186 22.47 -16.43 -22.16
C SER A 186 21.28 -16.89 -21.30
N LEU A 187 20.08 -16.92 -21.90
CA LEU A 187 18.88 -17.46 -21.26
C LEU A 187 18.95 -18.98 -21.10
N LEU A 188 19.53 -19.71 -22.05
CA LEU A 188 19.71 -21.16 -21.96
C LEU A 188 20.69 -21.52 -20.83
N VAL A 189 21.85 -20.86 -20.79
CA VAL A 189 22.87 -21.03 -19.73
C VAL A 189 22.29 -20.69 -18.35
N LEU A 190 21.55 -19.59 -18.21
CA LEU A 190 20.93 -19.26 -16.92
C LEU A 190 19.79 -20.24 -16.54
N ASN A 191 19.13 -20.87 -17.52
CA ASN A 191 18.05 -21.82 -17.27
C ASN A 191 18.51 -23.25 -16.95
N SER A 192 19.73 -23.65 -17.32
CA SER A 192 20.30 -24.93 -16.89
C SER A 192 20.76 -24.93 -15.42
N ILE A 193 21.09 -23.76 -14.87
CA ILE A 193 21.45 -23.58 -13.45
C ILE A 193 20.23 -23.85 -12.54
N PRO A 194 20.36 -24.66 -11.47
CA PRO A 194 19.30 -24.90 -10.49
C PRO A 194 18.67 -23.63 -9.92
N SER A 195 17.36 -23.65 -9.68
CA SER A 195 16.57 -22.46 -9.27
C SER A 195 17.08 -21.80 -7.97
N GLU A 196 17.74 -22.57 -7.09
CA GLU A 196 18.27 -22.09 -5.81
C GLU A 196 19.61 -21.35 -5.96
N GLU A 197 20.45 -21.79 -6.90
CA GLU A 197 21.76 -21.20 -7.21
C GLU A 197 21.67 -20.06 -8.25
N ARG A 198 20.56 -19.99 -8.98
CA ARG A 198 20.35 -19.08 -10.11
C ARG A 198 20.38 -17.60 -9.72
N ASP A 199 21.26 -16.86 -10.39
CA ASP A 199 21.32 -15.40 -10.26
C ASP A 199 20.01 -14.73 -10.73
N ARG A 200 19.25 -14.23 -9.75
CA ARG A 200 17.98 -13.53 -9.95
C ARG A 200 18.14 -12.16 -10.61
N ALA A 201 19.30 -11.51 -10.43
CA ALA A 201 19.60 -10.25 -11.11
C ALA A 201 19.90 -10.51 -12.60
N ALA A 202 20.65 -11.57 -12.92
CA ALA A 202 20.89 -11.98 -14.31
C ALA A 202 19.57 -12.29 -15.03
N GLY A 203 18.68 -13.06 -14.39
CA GLY A 203 17.36 -13.36 -14.95
C GLY A 203 16.49 -12.12 -15.13
N SER A 204 16.58 -11.15 -14.22
CA SER A 204 15.87 -9.87 -14.35
C SER A 204 16.42 -9.02 -15.50
N VAL A 205 17.73 -8.98 -15.69
CA VAL A 205 18.41 -8.23 -16.76
C VAL A 205 18.14 -8.87 -18.13
N LEU A 206 18.23 -10.20 -18.26
CA LEU A 206 17.92 -10.90 -19.51
C LEU A 206 16.45 -10.72 -19.93
N ASN A 207 15.51 -10.75 -18.96
CA ASN A 207 14.11 -10.45 -19.24
C ASN A 207 13.89 -8.97 -19.65
N ALA A 208 14.59 -8.02 -19.03
CA ALA A 208 14.56 -6.62 -19.43
C ALA A 208 15.13 -6.42 -20.85
N LEU A 209 16.23 -7.08 -21.20
CA LEU A 209 16.82 -7.07 -22.55
C LEU A 209 15.86 -7.68 -23.59
N ASN A 210 15.17 -8.77 -23.26
CA ASN A 210 14.13 -9.38 -24.12
C ASN A 210 12.99 -8.39 -24.41
N TRP A 211 12.52 -7.65 -23.40
CA TRP A 211 11.55 -6.59 -23.61
C TRP A 211 12.14 -5.41 -24.40
N PHE A 212 13.39 -5.02 -24.13
CA PHE A 212 14.08 -3.95 -24.86
C PHE A 212 14.22 -4.24 -26.36
N ARG A 213 14.32 -5.50 -26.80
CA ARG A 213 14.20 -5.86 -28.23
C ARG A 213 12.94 -5.25 -28.88
N THR A 214 11.81 -5.35 -28.19
CA THR A 214 10.54 -4.75 -28.62
C THR A 214 10.57 -3.23 -28.54
N VAL A 215 11.03 -2.66 -27.42
CA VAL A 215 11.10 -1.19 -27.23
C VAL A 215 12.00 -0.51 -28.27
N ILE A 216 13.16 -1.11 -28.60
CA ILE A 216 14.10 -0.61 -29.61
C ILE A 216 13.41 -0.55 -30.97
N LEU A 217 12.71 -1.60 -31.38
CA LEU A 217 12.05 -1.67 -32.68
C LEU A 217 10.86 -0.69 -32.77
N GLU A 218 9.98 -0.67 -31.76
CA GLU A 218 8.82 0.24 -31.71
C GLU A 218 9.21 1.73 -31.62
N ASP A 219 10.17 2.08 -30.76
CA ASP A 219 10.65 3.46 -30.66
C ASP A 219 11.46 3.84 -31.92
N ALA A 220 12.15 2.90 -32.59
CA ALA A 220 12.90 3.17 -33.83
C ALA A 220 11.97 3.50 -35.01
N VAL A 221 10.85 2.79 -35.15
CA VAL A 221 9.81 3.07 -36.17
C VAL A 221 9.39 4.54 -36.13
N ALA A 222 9.24 5.10 -34.92
CA ALA A 222 8.83 6.50 -34.72
C ALA A 222 9.99 7.51 -34.83
N LEU A 223 11.23 7.13 -34.49
CA LEU A 223 12.38 8.05 -34.40
C LEU A 223 13.25 8.11 -35.65
N LYS A 224 13.49 6.97 -36.33
CA LYS A 224 14.51 6.78 -37.38
C LYS A 224 14.52 7.87 -38.46
N ASP A 225 13.36 8.15 -39.05
CA ASP A 225 13.27 9.02 -40.24
C ASP A 225 13.10 10.51 -39.90
N GLN A 226 12.97 10.86 -38.61
CA GLN A 226 12.89 12.24 -38.14
C GLN A 226 14.20 13.00 -38.48
N PRO A 227 14.13 14.28 -38.90
CA PRO A 227 15.32 15.03 -39.37
C PRO A 227 16.50 15.03 -38.39
N GLN A 228 16.23 15.19 -37.10
CA GLN A 228 17.23 15.19 -36.02
C GLN A 228 17.92 13.84 -35.77
N PHE A 229 17.39 12.73 -36.29
CA PHE A 229 17.91 11.38 -36.02
C PHE A 229 18.45 10.66 -37.27
N ARG A 230 18.08 11.10 -38.48
CA ARG A 230 18.50 10.51 -39.76
C ARG A 230 20.01 10.30 -39.89
N GLU A 231 20.81 11.25 -39.40
CA GLU A 231 22.27 11.17 -39.48
C GLU A 231 22.94 10.34 -38.37
N SER A 232 22.16 9.87 -37.38
CA SER A 232 22.67 9.12 -36.24
C SER A 232 23.31 7.79 -36.65
N PRO A 233 24.54 7.47 -36.20
CA PRO A 233 25.16 6.15 -36.42
C PRO A 233 24.29 4.97 -35.96
N LEU A 234 23.42 5.20 -34.97
CA LEU A 234 22.44 4.24 -34.46
C LEU A 234 21.53 3.70 -35.59
N PHE A 235 20.94 4.59 -36.38
CA PHE A 235 19.99 4.24 -37.45
C PHE A 235 20.67 3.90 -38.79
N LYS A 236 21.99 4.03 -38.85
CA LYS A 236 22.84 3.56 -39.96
C LYS A 236 23.29 2.10 -39.77
N HIS A 237 22.97 1.46 -38.63
CA HIS A 237 23.21 0.04 -38.40
C HIS A 237 22.30 -0.85 -39.27
N SER A 238 22.81 -2.00 -39.70
CA SER A 238 22.18 -2.86 -40.72
C SER A 238 20.76 -3.33 -40.37
N LEU A 239 20.45 -3.54 -39.09
CA LEU A 239 19.11 -3.87 -38.61
C LEU A 239 18.02 -2.92 -39.15
N PHE A 240 18.32 -1.62 -39.23
CA PHE A 240 17.35 -0.59 -39.63
C PHE A 240 17.25 -0.40 -41.15
N GLN A 241 18.02 -1.17 -41.91
CA GLN A 241 17.95 -1.30 -43.37
C GLN A 241 17.48 -2.71 -43.80
N ASP A 242 17.20 -3.59 -42.84
CA ASP A 242 16.73 -4.95 -43.08
C ASP A 242 15.31 -4.92 -43.71
N PRO A 243 15.03 -5.66 -44.79
CA PRO A 243 13.70 -5.67 -45.41
C PRO A 243 12.57 -6.06 -44.45
N GLU A 244 12.84 -6.91 -43.45
CA GLU A 244 11.89 -7.27 -42.41
C GLU A 244 11.60 -6.08 -41.48
N PHE A 245 12.63 -5.28 -41.14
CA PHE A 245 12.45 -4.04 -40.38
C PHE A 245 11.67 -3.00 -41.19
N LEU A 246 11.99 -2.80 -42.46
CA LEU A 246 11.34 -1.80 -43.30
C LEU A 246 9.86 -2.14 -43.54
N ASN A 247 9.53 -3.41 -43.75
CA ASN A 247 8.14 -3.89 -43.85
C ASN A 247 7.38 -3.76 -42.51
N TYR A 248 8.04 -4.10 -41.38
CA TYR A 248 7.48 -3.86 -40.05
C TYR A 248 7.24 -2.36 -39.80
N GLN A 249 8.19 -1.50 -40.17
CA GLN A 249 8.09 -0.05 -40.01
C GLN A 249 6.88 0.52 -40.77
N HIS A 250 6.67 0.09 -42.02
CA HIS A 250 5.50 0.49 -42.79
C HIS A 250 4.19 0.06 -42.11
N SER A 251 4.07 -1.23 -41.77
CA SER A 251 2.86 -1.77 -41.14
C SER A 251 2.58 -1.17 -39.75
N ALA A 252 3.61 -0.93 -38.95
CA ALA A 252 3.48 -0.32 -37.62
C ALA A 252 3.11 1.16 -37.69
N LEU A 253 3.60 1.92 -38.69
CA LEU A 253 3.19 3.30 -38.92
C LEU A 253 1.71 3.39 -39.32
N LEU A 254 1.20 2.49 -40.16
CA LEU A 254 -0.22 2.42 -40.50
C LEU A 254 -1.05 2.08 -39.25
N ALA A 255 -0.72 0.98 -38.57
CA ALA A 255 -1.40 0.56 -37.34
C ALA A 255 -1.45 1.71 -36.31
N SER A 256 -0.33 2.38 -36.03
CA SER A 256 -0.28 3.49 -35.05
C SER A 256 -1.09 4.75 -35.40
N ARG A 257 -1.61 4.86 -36.64
CA ARG A 257 -2.51 5.93 -37.09
C ARG A 257 -3.98 5.50 -37.05
N GLU A 258 -4.24 4.23 -37.32
CA GLU A 258 -5.57 3.63 -37.30
C GLU A 258 -5.99 3.26 -35.86
N ASP A 259 -5.05 2.95 -34.97
CA ASP A 259 -5.33 2.46 -33.62
C ASP A 259 -5.95 3.56 -32.74
N HIS A 260 -7.26 3.45 -32.55
CA HIS A 260 -8.00 4.29 -31.62
C HIS A 260 -7.65 3.88 -30.18
N ILE A 261 -7.76 4.81 -29.23
CA ILE A 261 -7.63 4.48 -27.79
C ILE A 261 -8.51 3.25 -27.49
N PRO A 262 -7.98 2.14 -26.94
CA PRO A 262 -8.75 0.90 -26.82
C PRO A 262 -10.10 1.11 -26.14
N MET A 263 -11.17 0.51 -26.68
CA MET A 263 -12.56 0.75 -26.23
C MET A 263 -12.74 0.59 -24.70
N ALA A 264 -12.04 -0.34 -24.06
CA ALA A 264 -12.04 -0.50 -22.62
C ALA A 264 -11.56 0.75 -21.85
N ILE A 265 -10.57 1.48 -22.40
CA ILE A 265 -10.07 2.74 -21.85
C ILE A 265 -11.05 3.88 -22.14
N GLN A 266 -11.66 3.93 -23.34
CA GLN A 266 -12.70 4.91 -23.65
C GLN A 266 -13.90 4.78 -22.69
N ILE A 267 -14.40 3.55 -22.49
CA ILE A 267 -15.46 3.25 -21.52
C ILE A 267 -15.02 3.67 -20.11
N GLN A 268 -13.80 3.33 -19.68
CA GLN A 268 -13.29 3.73 -18.36
C GLN A 268 -13.10 5.25 -18.21
N GLN A 269 -12.89 5.99 -19.31
CA GLN A 269 -12.88 7.44 -19.33
C GLN A 269 -14.27 8.05 -19.19
N LEU A 270 -15.31 7.41 -19.77
CA LEU A 270 -16.70 7.86 -19.75
C LEU A 270 -17.47 7.46 -18.47
N VAL A 271 -17.09 6.36 -17.80
CA VAL A 271 -17.78 5.86 -16.58
C VAL A 271 -17.97 6.94 -15.49
N PRO A 272 -17.01 7.82 -15.16
CA PRO A 272 -17.21 8.88 -14.17
C PRO A 272 -18.26 9.92 -14.58
N ASP A 273 -18.40 10.21 -15.87
CA ASP A 273 -19.39 11.15 -16.39
C ASP A 273 -20.78 10.52 -16.43
N ILE A 274 -20.88 9.28 -16.91
CA ILE A 274 -22.10 8.46 -16.86
C ILE A 274 -22.58 8.29 -15.41
N ALA A 275 -21.66 8.04 -14.46
CA ALA A 275 -22.00 7.94 -13.04
C ALA A 275 -22.50 9.28 -12.45
N ARG A 276 -21.98 10.42 -12.92
CA ARG A 276 -22.45 11.75 -12.50
C ARG A 276 -23.87 12.03 -13.01
N GLU A 277 -24.17 11.71 -14.26
CA GLU A 277 -25.53 11.86 -14.80
C GLU A 277 -26.52 10.85 -14.21
N LEU A 278 -26.08 9.63 -13.90
CA LEU A 278 -26.92 8.70 -13.14
C LEU A 278 -27.18 9.23 -11.73
N HIS A 279 -26.22 9.92 -11.09
CA HIS A 279 -26.45 10.55 -9.80
C HIS A 279 -27.45 11.71 -9.91
N SER A 280 -27.28 12.63 -10.87
CA SER A 280 -28.20 13.76 -11.09
C SER A 280 -29.63 13.30 -11.38
N VAL A 281 -29.80 12.25 -12.20
CA VAL A 281 -31.11 11.64 -12.47
C VAL A 281 -31.70 10.99 -11.21
N THR A 282 -30.91 10.27 -10.40
CA THR A 282 -31.43 9.67 -9.16
C THR A 282 -31.75 10.71 -8.07
N GLU A 283 -30.99 11.80 -7.97
CA GLU A 283 -31.30 12.93 -7.09
C GLU A 283 -32.64 13.56 -7.49
N VAL A 284 -32.82 13.90 -8.77
CA VAL A 284 -34.08 14.47 -9.30
C VAL A 284 -35.26 13.51 -9.07
N MET A 285 -35.09 12.21 -9.34
CA MET A 285 -36.13 11.22 -9.12
C MET A 285 -36.48 11.06 -7.63
N SER A 286 -35.50 11.14 -6.72
CA SER A 286 -35.75 11.13 -5.28
C SER A 286 -36.48 12.39 -4.78
N GLY A 287 -36.18 13.56 -5.38
CA GLY A 287 -36.89 14.81 -5.14
C GLY A 287 -38.36 14.74 -5.57
N GLN A 288 -38.64 14.13 -6.73
CA GLN A 288 -40.00 13.87 -7.18
C GLN A 288 -40.73 12.87 -6.27
N LEU A 289 -40.07 11.76 -5.88
CA LEU A 289 -40.68 10.75 -5.02
C LEU A 289 -41.04 11.30 -3.63
N THR A 290 -40.17 12.11 -3.03
CA THR A 290 -40.41 12.77 -1.74
C THR A 290 -41.46 13.89 -1.83
N TRP A 291 -41.61 14.55 -2.99
CA TRP A 291 -42.72 15.47 -3.25
C TRP A 291 -44.07 14.72 -3.35
N VAL A 292 -44.11 13.58 -4.04
CA VAL A 292 -45.31 12.72 -4.10
C VAL A 292 -45.69 12.22 -2.71
N SER A 293 -44.74 11.76 -1.90
CA SER A 293 -45.00 11.33 -0.51
C SER A 293 -45.66 12.44 0.31
N LYS A 294 -45.09 13.66 0.31
CA LYS A 294 -45.66 14.81 1.05
C LYS A 294 -47.06 15.20 0.60
N ASN A 295 -47.39 15.00 -0.67
CA ASN A 295 -48.75 15.22 -1.17
C ASN A 295 -49.72 14.12 -0.72
N ILE A 296 -49.27 12.86 -0.62
CA ILE A 296 -50.06 11.77 -0.04
C ILE A 296 -50.32 12.05 1.44
N ASP A 297 -49.28 12.41 2.22
CA ASP A 297 -49.41 12.78 3.64
C ASP A 297 -50.44 13.92 3.85
N HIS A 298 -50.40 14.92 2.96
CA HIS A 298 -51.32 16.07 3.00
C HIS A 298 -52.76 15.72 2.59
N VAL A 299 -52.95 14.75 1.68
CA VAL A 299 -54.27 14.21 1.34
C VAL A 299 -54.81 13.35 2.48
N GLU A 300 -53.99 12.50 3.10
CA GLU A 300 -54.38 11.68 4.25
C GLU A 300 -54.82 12.56 5.43
N GLN A 301 -54.06 13.59 5.78
CA GLN A 301 -54.43 14.57 6.81
C GLN A 301 -55.78 15.25 6.52
N LYS A 302 -56.07 15.58 5.25
CA LYS A 302 -57.36 16.14 4.83
C LYS A 302 -58.50 15.12 4.94
N VAL A 303 -58.27 13.87 4.56
CA VAL A 303 -59.26 12.78 4.70
C VAL A 303 -59.58 12.52 6.18
N VAL A 304 -58.57 12.47 7.05
CA VAL A 304 -58.75 12.35 8.50
C VAL A 304 -59.52 13.54 9.08
N ALA A 305 -59.24 14.77 8.63
CA ALA A 305 -59.98 15.96 9.05
C ALA A 305 -61.46 15.96 8.60
N ILE A 306 -61.77 15.40 7.42
CA ILE A 306 -63.14 15.21 6.94
C ILE A 306 -63.87 14.16 7.79
N ILE A 307 -63.25 12.99 8.02
CA ILE A 307 -63.82 11.91 8.85
C ILE A 307 -64.10 12.38 10.29
N ASN A 308 -63.20 13.18 10.87
CA ASN A 308 -63.39 13.71 12.22
C ASN A 308 -64.49 14.78 12.28
N ASN A 309 -64.65 15.63 11.26
CA ASN A 309 -65.81 16.52 11.16
C ASN A 309 -67.12 15.74 11.00
N GLN A 310 -67.13 14.67 10.19
CA GLN A 310 -68.32 13.84 9.99
C GLN A 310 -68.78 13.20 11.31
N LYS A 311 -67.86 12.60 12.09
CA LYS A 311 -68.16 12.11 13.44
C LYS A 311 -68.71 13.19 14.39
N LEU A 312 -68.24 14.43 14.25
CA LEU A 312 -68.74 15.59 15.01
C LEU A 312 -70.16 16.01 14.61
N HIS A 313 -70.54 15.80 13.34
CA HIS A 313 -71.92 15.93 12.88
C HIS A 313 -72.80 14.78 13.39
N ASP A 314 -72.32 13.53 13.31
CA ASP A 314 -73.04 12.35 13.78
C ASP A 314 -73.34 12.43 15.29
N GLN A 315 -72.38 12.89 16.10
CA GLN A 315 -72.57 13.14 17.53
C GLN A 315 -73.66 14.19 17.85
N ARG A 316 -73.92 15.14 16.96
CA ARG A 316 -75.04 16.09 17.11
C ARG A 316 -76.39 15.44 16.82
N PHE A 317 -76.45 14.47 15.90
CA PHE A 317 -77.66 13.69 15.66
C PHE A 317 -78.00 12.76 16.84
N ILE A 318 -77.01 12.15 17.49
CA ILE A 318 -77.22 11.33 18.70
C ILE A 318 -77.98 12.11 19.79
N ALA A 319 -77.71 13.41 19.98
CA ALA A 319 -78.44 14.24 20.94
C ALA A 319 -79.91 14.47 20.53
N ILE A 320 -80.20 14.56 19.22
CA ILE A 320 -81.55 14.70 18.67
C ILE A 320 -82.32 13.38 18.78
N GLU A 321 -81.68 12.24 18.48
CA GLU A 321 -82.25 10.91 18.68
C GLU A 321 -82.56 10.64 20.16
N GLN A 322 -81.64 10.95 21.08
CA GLN A 322 -81.88 10.81 22.52
C GLN A 322 -83.01 11.72 23.03
N PHE A 323 -83.20 12.91 22.43
CA PHE A 323 -84.33 13.77 22.74
C PHE A 323 -85.66 13.20 22.22
N ALA A 324 -85.69 12.73 20.97
CA ALA A 324 -86.86 12.09 20.37
C ALA A 324 -87.24 10.79 21.10
N ASP A 325 -86.27 9.96 21.47
CA ASP A 325 -86.48 8.71 22.19
C ASP A 325 -86.99 8.96 23.64
N LYS A 326 -86.46 9.99 24.33
CA LYS A 326 -87.01 10.42 25.64
C LYS A 326 -88.41 11.01 25.56
N MET A 327 -88.78 11.60 24.42
CA MET A 327 -90.15 12.08 24.16
C MET A 327 -91.09 10.89 23.86
N ASN A 328 -90.69 9.97 22.98
CA ASN A 328 -91.45 8.78 22.61
C ASN A 328 -91.65 7.81 23.79
N ARG A 329 -90.65 7.65 24.65
CA ARG A 329 -90.76 6.90 25.93
C ARG A 329 -91.54 7.66 27.01
N GLY A 330 -92.03 8.86 26.73
CA GLY A 330 -92.82 9.66 27.66
C GLY A 330 -92.07 10.00 28.95
N GLN A 331 -90.74 10.19 28.89
CA GLN A 331 -89.93 10.73 29.99
C GLN A 331 -89.91 12.27 29.95
N ILE A 332 -89.93 12.85 28.74
CA ILE A 332 -90.25 14.26 28.52
C ILE A 332 -91.76 14.36 28.29
N ARG A 333 -92.53 14.60 29.35
CA ARG A 333 -93.98 14.85 29.28
C ARG A 333 -94.27 16.34 29.38
N VAL A 334 -95.10 16.84 28.47
CA VAL A 334 -95.85 18.09 28.66
C VAL A 334 -97.01 17.77 29.61
N ILE A 335 -96.96 18.27 30.85
CA ILE A 335 -97.87 17.82 31.91
C ILE A 335 -99.13 18.68 31.95
N SER A 336 -100.28 18.04 31.72
CA SER A 336 -101.54 18.38 32.38
C SER A 336 -102.10 17.10 32.99
N HIS A 337 -102.41 17.11 34.30
CA HIS A 337 -102.98 15.95 34.98
C HIS A 337 -103.77 16.36 36.22
N LEU A 338 -104.87 15.64 36.46
CA LEU A 338 -105.54 15.54 37.75
C LEU A 338 -105.25 14.16 38.38
N GLN A 339 -105.62 14.01 39.65
CA GLN A 339 -105.48 12.82 40.53
C GLN A 339 -106.43 11.67 40.10
N THR A 340 -106.25 10.36 40.41
CA THR A 340 -105.15 9.51 40.99
C THR A 340 -105.43 8.02 40.55
N ASP A 341 -105.00 6.85 41.10
CA ASP A 341 -104.31 6.44 42.36
C ASP A 341 -103.69 5.00 42.32
N THR A 342 -102.95 4.64 43.38
CA THR A 342 -102.65 3.29 43.94
C THR A 342 -101.91 2.16 43.17
N ASN A 343 -100.73 1.79 43.71
CA ASN A 343 -100.23 0.44 44.13
C ASN A 343 -99.53 -0.59 43.19
N GLY A 344 -98.25 -0.91 43.53
CA GLY A 344 -97.53 -2.22 43.42
C GLY A 344 -96.95 -2.69 42.07
N ASP A 345 -95.94 -3.60 41.98
CA ASP A 345 -94.89 -4.04 42.94
C ASP A 345 -93.77 -4.92 42.25
N VAL A 346 -92.51 -4.83 42.71
CA VAL A 346 -91.40 -5.87 42.79
C VAL A 346 -90.81 -6.65 41.55
N ALA A 347 -89.45 -6.82 41.54
CA ALA A 347 -88.55 -7.86 40.90
C ALA A 347 -88.34 -7.96 39.34
N ASP A 348 -87.34 -8.64 38.70
CA ASP A 348 -85.91 -9.08 38.91
C ASP A 348 -85.43 -9.84 37.60
N ASP A 349 -84.22 -10.39 37.34
CA ASP A 349 -82.79 -9.94 37.39
C ASP A 349 -81.84 -10.93 36.57
N THR A 350 -80.52 -10.65 36.44
CA THR A 350 -79.32 -11.50 36.12
C THR A 350 -78.80 -11.83 34.68
N SER A 351 -77.48 -11.56 34.48
CA SER A 351 -76.37 -12.48 34.03
C SER A 351 -75.79 -12.60 32.57
N GLN A 352 -74.44 -12.77 32.53
CA GLN A 352 -73.56 -13.54 31.59
C GLN A 352 -73.23 -12.99 30.15
N SER A 353 -72.08 -13.27 29.48
CA SER A 353 -70.79 -13.98 29.78
C SER A 353 -69.60 -13.53 28.87
N LEU A 354 -68.42 -14.22 28.91
CA LEU A 354 -67.10 -13.93 28.28
C LEU A 354 -66.70 -14.89 27.11
N ILE A 355 -65.58 -14.62 26.40
CA ILE A 355 -64.42 -15.54 26.05
C ILE A 355 -63.59 -15.08 24.80
N ALA A 356 -62.29 -15.44 24.72
CA ALA A 356 -61.40 -15.25 23.56
C ALA A 356 -60.34 -16.41 23.37
N PRO A 357 -59.86 -16.75 22.14
CA PRO A 357 -58.87 -17.84 21.85
C PRO A 357 -57.59 -17.42 21.01
N PRO A 358 -56.59 -18.32 20.69
CA PRO A 358 -55.14 -17.97 20.82
C PRO A 358 -54.11 -18.19 19.62
N PRO A 359 -53.07 -19.10 19.60
CA PRO A 359 -51.61 -18.75 19.72
C PRO A 359 -50.59 -19.43 18.71
N LEU A 360 -49.33 -19.73 19.17
CA LEU A 360 -48.18 -20.53 18.58
C LEU A 360 -47.10 -19.67 17.79
N ILE A 361 -45.81 -20.00 17.51
CA ILE A 361 -44.77 -21.08 17.74
C ILE A 361 -43.36 -20.52 17.28
N PHE A 362 -42.09 -21.00 17.49
CA PHE A 362 -41.28 -21.81 18.46
C PHE A 362 -39.73 -21.58 18.18
N PRO A 363 -38.74 -22.04 19.01
CA PRO A 363 -37.31 -21.59 18.97
C PRO A 363 -36.17 -22.63 18.57
N PRO A 364 -35.03 -22.89 19.29
CA PRO A 364 -33.63 -22.58 18.84
C PRO A 364 -32.53 -23.72 18.97
N SER A 365 -31.22 -23.36 19.09
CA SER A 365 -30.07 -24.14 19.67
C SER A 365 -29.34 -25.21 18.78
N THR A 366 -28.11 -25.79 18.99
CA THR A 366 -27.03 -25.79 20.05
C THR A 366 -25.62 -26.17 19.47
N ALA A 367 -24.52 -26.17 20.27
CA ALA A 367 -23.13 -26.66 19.99
C ALA A 367 -22.37 -27.00 21.33
N PRO A 368 -21.02 -27.27 21.50
CA PRO A 368 -19.86 -27.43 20.57
C PRO A 368 -18.78 -28.54 20.96
N SER A 369 -17.60 -28.55 20.30
CA SER A 369 -16.22 -28.98 20.75
C SER A 369 -15.82 -30.45 21.09
N HIS A 370 -14.57 -30.89 20.73
CA HIS A 370 -13.54 -31.55 21.59
C HIS A 370 -12.18 -31.93 20.88
N GLN A 371 -11.27 -32.68 21.53
CA GLN A 371 -9.81 -32.84 21.25
C GLN A 371 -9.29 -34.32 21.26
N THR A 372 -8.04 -34.58 20.85
CA THR A 372 -7.20 -35.73 21.33
C THR A 372 -5.68 -35.56 21.03
N VAL A 373 -4.79 -36.38 21.62
CA VAL A 373 -3.30 -36.24 21.70
C VAL A 373 -2.60 -37.63 21.73
N VAL A 374 -1.32 -37.78 21.32
CA VAL A 374 -0.24 -38.68 21.88
C VAL A 374 1.09 -38.59 21.07
N ASN A 375 2.22 -39.02 21.65
CA ASN A 375 3.64 -38.90 21.22
C ASN A 375 4.46 -40.14 21.75
N PRO A 376 5.81 -40.25 21.74
CA PRO A 376 6.87 -39.83 20.80
C PRO A 376 7.97 -40.92 20.48
N SER A 377 8.88 -40.58 19.56
CA SER A 377 10.31 -41.02 19.43
C SER A 377 11.00 -40.15 18.34
N GLY A 378 12.32 -40.05 18.13
CA GLY A 378 13.58 -40.59 18.70
C GLY A 378 14.73 -40.31 17.68
N SER A 379 16.04 -40.26 17.94
CA SER A 379 16.90 -40.45 19.13
C SER A 379 18.18 -39.56 19.01
N LEU A 380 19.31 -39.86 19.68
CA LEU A 380 20.47 -38.96 19.82
C LEU A 380 21.52 -38.97 18.68
N HIS A 381 22.03 -37.78 18.35
CA HIS A 381 23.47 -37.52 18.19
C HIS A 381 23.80 -36.06 18.57
N THR A 382 24.74 -35.86 19.50
CA THR A 382 25.06 -34.54 20.08
C THR A 382 26.33 -33.94 19.48
N GLN A 383 26.16 -32.89 18.67
CA GLN A 383 27.12 -31.79 18.57
C GLN A 383 26.60 -30.64 19.45
N GLU A 384 27.46 -29.86 20.12
CA GLU A 384 27.03 -28.62 20.78
C GLU A 384 26.64 -27.57 19.72
N SER A 385 25.40 -27.64 19.28
CA SER A 385 24.79 -26.60 18.45
C SER A 385 24.63 -25.32 19.27
N ILE A 386 25.01 -24.18 18.69
CA ILE A 386 24.80 -22.88 19.32
C ILE A 386 23.27 -22.67 19.41
N PRO A 387 22.69 -22.45 20.61
CA PRO A 387 21.25 -22.32 20.75
C PRO A 387 20.69 -21.19 19.88
N GLU A 388 19.65 -21.48 19.09
CA GLU A 388 19.01 -20.48 18.24
C GLU A 388 18.25 -19.46 19.10
N TYR A 389 18.88 -18.33 19.38
CA TYR A 389 18.22 -17.21 20.07
C TYR A 389 17.12 -16.61 19.19
N LYS A 390 15.87 -16.98 19.49
CA LYS A 390 14.68 -16.44 18.85
C LYS A 390 14.33 -15.09 19.47
N VAL A 391 14.47 -14.03 18.66
CA VAL A 391 14.17 -12.64 19.02
C VAL A 391 12.70 -12.49 19.40
N ASN A 392 12.38 -12.49 20.71
CA ASN A 392 10.98 -12.34 21.15
C ASN A 392 10.51 -10.88 21.03
N ILE A 393 9.63 -10.61 20.06
CA ILE A 393 9.13 -9.27 19.76
C ILE A 393 8.12 -8.71 20.79
N SER A 394 7.56 -9.50 21.71
CA SER A 394 6.52 -9.03 22.65
C SER A 394 7.06 -8.22 23.84
N ILE A 395 8.38 -8.20 24.06
CA ILE A 395 9.00 -7.57 25.23
C ILE A 395 8.86 -6.04 25.18
N ASN A 396 7.93 -5.53 25.97
CA ASN A 396 7.49 -4.13 25.97
C ASN A 396 7.78 -3.36 27.28
N SER A 397 8.27 -4.03 28.32
CA SER A 397 8.66 -3.43 29.61
C SER A 397 10.17 -3.53 29.88
N VAL A 398 10.70 -2.70 30.78
CA VAL A 398 12.11 -2.75 31.21
C VAL A 398 12.38 -3.97 32.11
N ASP A 399 11.41 -4.40 32.91
CA ASP A 399 11.52 -5.62 33.74
C ASP A 399 11.73 -6.87 32.88
N LYS A 400 10.87 -7.06 31.85
CA LYS A 400 11.04 -8.17 30.89
C LYS A 400 12.28 -8.04 30.01
N ALA A 401 12.91 -6.86 29.95
CA ALA A 401 14.19 -6.65 29.30
C ALA A 401 15.39 -6.99 30.21
N TRP A 402 15.23 -6.91 31.53
CA TRP A 402 16.17 -7.44 32.52
C TRP A 402 16.05 -8.96 32.61
N GLU A 403 14.83 -9.49 32.71
CA GLU A 403 14.55 -10.94 32.72
C GLU A 403 15.11 -11.65 31.47
N GLU A 404 14.98 -11.06 30.28
CA GLU A 404 15.62 -11.56 29.04
C GLU A 404 17.17 -11.59 29.12
N TRP A 405 17.76 -10.66 29.87
CA TRP A 405 19.22 -10.57 30.01
C TRP A 405 19.79 -11.56 31.01
N ASP A 406 19.16 -11.66 32.17
CA ASP A 406 19.70 -12.26 33.39
C ASP A 406 19.28 -13.74 33.53
N GLU A 407 17.97 -13.98 33.61
CA GLU A 407 17.38 -15.33 33.76
C GLU A 407 17.12 -16.03 32.40
N GLY A 408 16.81 -15.26 31.35
CA GLY A 408 16.20 -15.76 30.13
C GLY A 408 14.68 -15.88 30.23
N LEU A 409 13.97 -15.97 29.11
CA LEU A 409 12.50 -15.85 29.06
C LEU A 409 11.79 -17.19 28.90
N VAL A 410 10.66 -17.36 29.59
CA VAL A 410 9.70 -18.45 29.34
C VAL A 410 9.10 -18.28 27.93
N ASN A 411 9.45 -19.20 27.02
CA ASN A 411 9.17 -19.08 25.58
C ASN A 411 8.81 -20.45 24.97
N GLY A 412 7.58 -20.92 25.18
CA GLY A 412 7.08 -22.13 24.53
C GLY A 412 5.76 -22.65 25.14
N PRO A 413 5.05 -23.58 24.46
CA PRO A 413 3.80 -24.15 24.97
C PRO A 413 3.98 -24.98 26.25
N GLU A 414 5.21 -25.44 26.53
CA GLU A 414 5.56 -26.25 27.70
C GLU A 414 6.14 -25.43 28.87
N GLY A 415 6.13 -24.09 28.79
CA GLY A 415 6.65 -23.22 29.87
C GLY A 415 8.17 -23.22 30.05
N MET A 416 8.94 -23.84 29.13
CA MET A 416 10.40 -23.91 29.21
C MET A 416 11.05 -22.52 29.08
N ARG A 417 12.03 -22.22 29.94
CA ARG A 417 12.79 -20.97 29.93
C ARG A 417 13.95 -21.05 28.93
N SER A 418 14.10 -20.04 28.08
CA SER A 418 15.23 -19.91 27.16
C SER A 418 16.53 -19.59 27.92
N PRO A 419 17.71 -19.87 27.35
CA PRO A 419 18.96 -19.32 27.86
C PRO A 419 18.92 -17.79 27.94
N SER A 420 19.62 -17.21 28.91
CA SER A 420 19.72 -15.76 29.09
C SER A 420 20.73 -15.12 28.12
N ILE A 421 20.55 -13.83 27.80
CA ILE A 421 21.51 -13.13 26.93
C ILE A 421 22.91 -13.07 27.57
N GLN A 422 23.00 -12.97 28.90
CA GLN A 422 24.29 -13.00 29.58
C GLN A 422 25.02 -14.34 29.37
N TYR A 423 24.36 -15.47 29.65
CA TYR A 423 24.95 -16.81 29.41
C TYR A 423 25.34 -17.02 27.95
N LEU A 424 24.51 -16.56 27.00
CA LEU A 424 24.80 -16.69 25.57
C LEU A 424 26.04 -15.88 25.17
N GLU A 425 26.19 -14.66 25.66
CA GLU A 425 27.35 -13.81 25.40
C GLU A 425 28.62 -14.33 26.08
N GLU A 426 28.52 -14.87 27.30
CA GLU A 426 29.64 -15.45 28.02
C GLU A 426 30.14 -16.77 27.39
N LYS A 427 29.24 -17.71 27.07
CA LYS A 427 29.63 -19.02 26.50
C LYS A 427 29.94 -18.98 25.00
N PHE A 428 29.27 -18.12 24.21
CA PHE A 428 29.39 -18.13 22.74
C PHE A 428 29.90 -16.82 22.13
N GLY A 429 30.03 -15.74 22.90
CA GLY A 429 30.48 -14.43 22.42
C GLY A 429 29.64 -13.94 21.25
N ALA A 430 30.26 -13.27 20.27
CA ALA A 430 29.53 -12.77 19.11
C ALA A 430 28.88 -13.85 18.19
N LYS A 431 29.05 -15.15 18.47
CA LYS A 431 28.61 -16.26 17.58
C LYS A 431 27.13 -16.64 17.69
N TRP A 432 26.44 -16.36 18.80
CA TRP A 432 25.00 -16.65 18.97
C TRP A 432 24.11 -15.63 18.26
N ARG A 433 24.51 -14.36 18.28
CA ARG A 433 23.78 -13.22 17.69
C ARG A 433 23.90 -13.15 16.16
N ARG A 434 23.63 -14.27 15.47
CA ARG A 434 23.58 -14.34 14.01
C ARG A 434 22.35 -13.57 13.49
N GLY A 435 22.48 -12.98 12.30
CA GLY A 435 21.43 -12.16 11.69
C GLY A 435 21.28 -10.76 12.30
N ASP A 436 20.70 -9.86 11.50
CA ASP A 436 20.61 -8.44 11.84
C ASP A 436 19.70 -8.14 13.03
N ALA A 437 18.62 -8.90 13.21
CA ALA A 437 17.67 -8.72 14.29
C ALA A 437 18.29 -8.97 15.67
N ALA A 438 19.03 -10.09 15.82
CA ALA A 438 19.72 -10.42 17.07
C ALA A 438 20.81 -9.39 17.40
N ARG A 439 21.64 -9.00 16.41
CA ARG A 439 22.66 -7.94 16.62
C ARG A 439 22.04 -6.61 17.05
N LYS A 440 20.98 -6.14 16.37
CA LYS A 440 20.30 -4.88 16.69
C LYS A 440 19.63 -4.93 18.06
N ARG A 441 19.03 -6.07 18.45
CA ARG A 441 18.45 -6.26 19.79
C ARG A 441 19.49 -6.27 20.89
N TYR A 442 20.56 -7.05 20.75
CA TYR A 442 21.66 -7.09 21.70
C TYR A 442 22.20 -5.67 21.97
N THR A 443 22.47 -4.87 20.94
CA THR A 443 23.00 -3.50 21.11
C THR A 443 22.01 -2.56 21.81
N ARG A 444 20.69 -2.77 21.68
CA ARG A 444 19.67 -2.03 22.44
C ARG A 444 19.55 -2.50 23.90
N ARG A 445 19.67 -3.81 24.15
CA ARG A 445 19.68 -4.36 25.52
C ARG A 445 20.94 -3.95 26.27
N LYS A 446 22.13 -4.09 25.67
CA LYS A 446 23.40 -3.78 26.32
C LYS A 446 23.45 -2.37 26.90
N ALA A 447 23.03 -1.35 26.15
CA ALA A 447 22.97 0.03 26.64
C ALA A 447 22.00 0.21 27.83
N LEU A 448 20.83 -0.43 27.79
CA LEU A 448 19.85 -0.41 28.88
C LEU A 448 20.38 -1.11 30.13
N ILE A 449 20.95 -2.30 29.98
CA ILE A 449 21.50 -3.13 31.05
C ILE A 449 22.74 -2.50 31.69
N GLN A 450 23.64 -1.92 30.89
CA GLN A 450 24.76 -1.12 31.40
C GLN A 450 24.27 0.07 32.24
N ARG A 451 23.15 0.70 31.85
CA ARG A 451 22.58 1.81 32.62
C ARG A 451 21.90 1.36 33.91
N ILE A 452 21.23 0.20 33.91
CA ILE A 452 20.69 -0.45 35.10
C ILE A 452 21.82 -0.78 36.08
N LYS A 453 22.89 -1.47 35.63
CA LYS A 453 24.06 -1.78 36.48
C LYS A 453 24.76 -0.53 37.03
N LYS A 454 24.88 0.55 36.24
CA LYS A 454 25.41 1.85 36.72
C LYS A 454 24.52 2.46 37.83
N ALA A 455 23.20 2.43 37.65
CA ALA A 455 22.25 2.96 38.63
C ALA A 455 22.16 2.09 39.90
N ALA A 456 22.18 0.77 39.78
CA ALA A 456 22.25 -0.16 40.91
C ALA A 456 23.48 0.08 41.79
N ALA A 457 24.66 0.23 41.17
CA ALA A 457 25.90 0.55 41.89
C ALA A 457 25.85 1.94 42.57
N GLY A 458 25.26 2.95 41.92
CA GLY A 458 25.12 4.30 42.48
C GLY A 458 24.12 4.41 43.62
N LEU A 459 22.95 3.76 43.47
CA LEU A 459 21.84 3.81 44.44
C LEU A 459 21.92 2.74 45.54
N LYS A 460 22.82 1.76 45.40
CA LYS A 460 22.97 0.57 46.28
C LYS A 460 21.68 -0.25 46.38
N LEU A 461 21.03 -0.45 45.24
CA LEU A 461 19.80 -1.23 45.09
C LEU A 461 20.04 -2.43 44.14
N PRO A 462 19.28 -3.54 44.26
CA PRO A 462 19.32 -4.63 43.31
C PRO A 462 19.03 -4.18 41.87
N GLU A 463 19.65 -4.81 40.87
CA GLU A 463 19.35 -4.48 39.47
C GLU A 463 17.89 -4.72 39.06
N SER A 464 17.21 -5.71 39.67
CA SER A 464 15.76 -5.95 39.51
C SER A 464 14.94 -4.71 39.87
N ASP A 465 15.22 -4.14 41.03
CA ASP A 465 14.49 -3.02 41.62
C ASP A 465 14.74 -1.76 40.81
N VAL A 466 15.98 -1.57 40.33
CA VAL A 466 16.36 -0.48 39.45
C VAL A 466 15.72 -0.62 38.07
N ALA A 467 15.63 -1.84 37.52
CA ALA A 467 14.90 -2.09 36.28
C ALA A 467 13.40 -1.74 36.44
N HIS A 468 12.79 -2.08 37.58
CA HIS A 468 11.40 -1.74 37.89
C HIS A 468 11.18 -0.23 38.06
N ARG A 469 12.06 0.47 38.79
CA ARG A 469 12.04 1.93 38.95
C ARG A 469 12.17 2.65 37.60
N ILE A 470 12.99 2.13 36.69
CA ILE A 470 13.13 2.66 35.32
C ILE A 470 11.88 2.35 34.47
N GLU A 471 11.21 1.20 34.65
CA GLU A 471 9.90 0.92 34.03
C GLU A 471 8.80 1.89 34.50
N LEU A 472 8.74 2.17 35.80
CA LEU A 472 7.78 3.11 36.38
C LEU A 472 8.06 4.55 35.92
N TRP A 473 9.32 4.99 35.91
CA TRP A 473 9.74 6.27 35.32
C TRP A 473 9.35 6.37 33.84
N ARG A 474 9.59 5.30 33.06
CA ARG A 474 9.22 5.20 31.64
C ARG A 474 7.72 5.38 31.43
N LYS A 475 6.90 4.69 32.23
CA LYS A 475 5.43 4.78 32.21
C LYS A 475 4.96 6.20 32.54
N ALA A 476 5.48 6.80 33.62
CA ALA A 476 5.14 8.15 34.05
C ALA A 476 5.50 9.24 33.00
N LYS A 477 6.52 8.99 32.17
CA LYS A 477 6.90 9.87 31.04
C LYS A 477 6.22 9.52 29.71
N GLY A 478 5.31 8.54 29.67
CA GLY A 478 4.63 8.10 28.45
C GLY A 478 5.55 7.52 27.36
N MET A 479 6.79 7.16 27.72
CA MET A 479 7.81 6.73 26.76
C MET A 479 7.63 5.26 26.39
N THR A 480 7.87 4.87 25.13
CA THR A 480 7.95 3.45 24.76
C THR A 480 9.30 2.85 25.14
N ILE A 481 9.38 1.51 25.26
CA ILE A 481 10.67 0.82 25.48
C ILE A 481 11.69 1.16 24.38
N ASP A 482 11.22 1.34 23.14
CA ASP A 482 12.07 1.68 21.99
C ASP A 482 12.49 3.15 21.96
N ALA A 483 11.86 4.02 22.77
CA ALA A 483 12.25 5.41 22.97
C ALA A 483 13.30 5.53 24.09
N ILE A 484 13.08 4.92 25.25
CA ILE A 484 14.05 4.91 26.37
C ILE A 484 15.36 4.21 25.96
N GLN A 485 15.31 3.11 25.20
CA GLN A 485 16.52 2.47 24.67
C GLN A 485 17.29 3.36 23.67
N LYS A 486 16.61 4.14 22.83
CA LYS A 486 17.28 5.07 21.89
C LYS A 486 17.88 6.27 22.60
N MET A 487 17.19 6.81 23.62
CA MET A 487 17.72 7.84 24.50
C MET A 487 19.05 7.37 25.11
N LEU A 488 19.05 6.19 25.76
CA LEU A 488 20.26 5.60 26.36
C LEU A 488 21.38 5.28 25.35
N GLN A 489 21.06 5.02 24.08
CA GLN A 489 22.07 4.87 23.01
C GLN A 489 22.62 6.21 22.50
N SER A 490 21.88 7.32 22.66
CA SER A 490 22.33 8.67 22.30
C SER A 490 23.06 9.40 23.44
N CYS A 491 22.80 9.00 24.69
CA CYS A 491 23.46 9.52 25.88
C CYS A 491 24.94 9.11 25.93
N LYS A 492 25.83 10.02 25.50
CA LYS A 492 27.23 9.99 25.94
C LYS A 492 27.29 10.33 27.44
N ASP A 493 28.37 9.89 28.11
CA ASP A 493 28.44 9.64 29.55
C ASP A 493 28.14 10.80 30.51
N SER A 494 28.09 12.04 30.02
CA SER A 494 27.78 13.26 30.79
C SER A 494 26.28 13.58 30.89
N SER A 495 25.40 12.81 30.24
CA SER A 495 23.95 13.01 30.34
C SER A 495 23.31 12.02 31.32
N GLU A 496 22.67 12.56 32.37
CA GLU A 496 22.00 11.78 33.42
C GLU A 496 20.48 11.78 33.19
N PRO A 497 19.92 10.78 32.47
CA PRO A 497 18.51 10.79 32.05
C PRO A 497 17.49 10.77 33.20
N TRP A 498 17.90 10.39 34.41
CA TRP A 498 17.07 10.38 35.62
C TRP A 498 17.60 11.34 36.70
N GLY A 499 18.21 12.46 36.28
CA GLY A 499 18.73 13.50 37.18
C GLY A 499 20.06 13.12 37.84
N GLN A 500 20.65 14.08 38.56
CA GLN A 500 21.98 13.94 39.15
C GLN A 500 22.07 12.72 40.08
N SER A 501 23.10 11.89 39.87
CA SER A 501 23.34 10.64 40.61
C SER A 501 22.11 9.71 40.68
N ASP A 502 21.31 9.68 39.62
CA ASP A 502 20.11 8.83 39.47
C ASP A 502 18.98 9.09 40.49
N SER A 503 19.01 10.26 41.13
CA SER A 503 18.09 10.68 42.20
C SER A 503 16.60 10.59 41.87
N GLN A 504 16.18 10.74 40.60
CA GLN A 504 14.76 10.58 40.24
C GLN A 504 14.26 9.14 40.37
N LEU A 505 15.15 8.13 40.40
CA LEU A 505 14.75 6.73 40.62
C LEU A 505 14.59 6.38 42.10
N LEU A 506 15.19 7.13 43.03
CA LEU A 506 15.09 6.87 44.48
C LEU A 506 13.66 7.03 45.00
N HIS A 507 12.92 8.02 44.50
CA HIS A 507 11.57 8.37 44.94
C HIS A 507 10.46 7.67 44.15
N ILE A 508 10.82 6.78 43.23
CA ILE A 508 9.89 5.96 42.46
C ILE A 508 9.88 4.56 43.09
N HIS A 509 8.69 4.03 43.36
CA HIS A 509 8.43 2.76 44.03
C HIS A 509 7.21 2.10 43.38
#